data_AF-A0A0G3W983-F1
#
_entry.id   AF-A0A0G3W983-F1
#
_cell.length_a   1.000
_cell.length_b   1.000
_cell.length_c   1.000
_cell.angle_alpha   90.00
_cell.angle_beta   90.00
_cell.angle_gamma   90.00
#
_symmetry.space_group_name_H-M   'P 1'
#
loop_
_entity.id
_entity.type
_entity.pdbx_description
1 polymer ?
#
loop_
_entity_poly.entity_id
_entity_poly.type
_entity_poly.pdbx_seq_one_letter_code
_entity_poly.pdbx_strand_id
1 'polypeptide(L)'
;MKKKIIAVFMIFSIMLLIACNQTHDTKDIALSSTTQSDPVENSKVEQSREDLLNQLVNQDFSIQGENLREIDDKMIVDFGKAFVNLYNGAVAEGKKISFEKYISNKNLLRFTDKMLELTQKQELQGRNFVNYGLKNEFKQAKLQHIGDNICYLELPFEFEGSEMICKMLITTENNHLKLIDLYYGIKDGVDTYATGHPAGREINNPNLWENEEWVNGVFDKLEEFEEKMGS
;
A
#
# COMPACT_ATOMS: atom_id res chain seq x y z
N MET A 1 -42.24 22.17 26.96
CA MET A 1 -42.13 22.83 25.64
C MET A 1 -41.24 24.05 25.74
N LYS A 2 -40.05 24.01 25.15
CA LYS A 2 -39.22 25.20 24.86
C LYS A 2 -38.59 24.99 23.49
N LYS A 3 -39.00 25.80 22.51
CA LYS A 3 -38.52 25.78 21.12
C LYS A 3 -37.06 26.27 21.10
N LYS A 4 -36.16 25.50 20.50
CA LYS A 4 -34.81 25.97 20.15
C LYS A 4 -34.83 26.48 18.72
N ILE A 5 -34.36 27.72 18.56
CA ILE A 5 -34.26 28.45 17.29
C ILE A 5 -33.04 27.91 16.55
N ILE A 6 -33.24 27.52 15.28
CA ILE A 6 -32.19 27.15 14.35
C ILE A 6 -31.75 28.43 13.63
N ALA A 7 -30.47 28.77 13.70
CA ALA A 7 -29.86 29.81 12.88
C ALA A 7 -29.10 29.14 11.73
N VAL A 8 -29.58 29.35 10.50
CA VAL A 8 -28.93 28.93 9.25
C VAL A 8 -28.08 30.11 8.78
N PHE A 9 -26.76 29.95 8.72
CA PHE A 9 -25.89 30.87 8.00
C PHE A 9 -25.57 30.27 6.63
N MET A 10 -26.28 30.74 5.60
CA MET A 10 -25.83 30.63 4.20
C MET A 10 -24.77 31.70 3.97
N ILE A 11 -23.56 31.30 3.60
CA ILE A 11 -22.59 32.21 2.97
C ILE A 11 -22.49 31.81 1.51
N PHE A 12 -23.12 32.62 0.66
CA PHE A 12 -22.91 32.66 -0.78
C PHE A 12 -21.64 33.48 -1.04
N SER A 13 -20.61 32.89 -1.65
CA SER A 13 -19.53 33.66 -2.28
C SER A 13 -19.53 33.35 -3.77
N ILE A 14 -19.90 34.38 -4.54
CA ILE A 14 -20.01 34.43 -5.99
C ILE A 14 -18.64 34.77 -6.59
N MET A 15 -18.28 34.00 -7.62
CA MET A 15 -17.42 34.26 -8.79
C MET A 15 -16.63 35.58 -8.88
N LEU A 16 -15.34 35.47 -9.19
CA LEU A 16 -14.65 36.41 -10.08
C LEU A 16 -13.88 35.66 -11.17
N LEU A 17 -14.00 36.23 -12.37
CA LEU A 17 -13.73 35.67 -13.69
C LEU A 17 -12.23 35.67 -14.07
N ILE A 18 -11.92 34.70 -14.93
CA ILE A 18 -10.76 34.61 -15.82
C ILE A 18 -10.74 35.80 -16.80
N ALA A 19 -9.56 36.42 -17.01
CA ALA A 19 -9.04 36.79 -18.32
C ALA A 19 -7.73 37.59 -18.21
N CYS A 20 -6.63 37.01 -18.72
CA CYS A 20 -5.62 37.76 -19.45
C CYS A 20 -5.09 36.84 -20.55
N ASN A 21 -5.43 37.19 -21.79
CA ASN A 21 -4.87 36.60 -23.00
C ASN A 21 -4.40 37.77 -23.88
N GLN A 22 -3.17 37.71 -24.39
CA GLN A 22 -2.56 38.46 -25.51
C GLN A 22 -1.05 38.61 -25.26
N THR A 23 -0.12 38.54 -26.21
CA THR A 23 0.04 37.92 -27.54
C THR A 23 1.54 38.05 -27.84
N HIS A 24 2.04 37.22 -28.73
CA HIS A 24 3.41 37.17 -29.26
C HIS A 24 4.06 38.53 -29.55
N ASP A 25 5.38 38.59 -29.32
CA ASP A 25 6.31 39.15 -30.30
C ASP A 25 7.60 38.32 -30.33
N THR A 26 7.92 37.80 -31.51
CA THR A 26 9.17 37.13 -31.85
C THR A 26 9.99 38.08 -32.71
N LYS A 27 11.27 38.29 -32.37
CA LYS A 27 12.31 38.67 -33.33
C LYS A 27 13.69 38.21 -32.86
N ASP A 28 14.27 37.31 -33.63
CA ASP A 28 15.66 36.84 -33.57
C ASP A 28 16.66 37.97 -33.86
N ILE A 29 17.90 37.84 -33.35
CA ILE A 29 19.15 37.69 -34.14
C ILE A 29 20.41 37.81 -33.24
N ALA A 30 21.18 36.71 -33.24
CA ALA A 30 22.64 36.54 -33.27
C ALA A 30 23.60 37.08 -32.17
N LEU A 31 24.25 36.09 -31.53
CA LEU A 31 25.71 35.84 -31.50
C LEU A 31 26.63 36.80 -30.69
N SER A 32 27.13 36.33 -29.54
CA SER A 32 28.56 36.00 -29.33
C SER A 32 28.94 35.92 -27.84
N SER A 33 30.08 35.26 -27.59
CA SER A 33 30.89 35.19 -26.37
C SER A 33 30.63 34.03 -25.39
N THR A 34 31.54 33.08 -25.52
CA THR A 34 31.94 32.01 -24.61
C THR A 34 32.22 32.52 -23.21
N THR A 35 31.65 31.89 -22.18
CA THR A 35 32.25 31.81 -20.85
C THR A 35 31.97 30.42 -20.27
N GLN A 36 33.05 29.69 -19.97
CA GLN A 36 33.03 28.51 -19.10
C GLN A 36 32.44 28.89 -17.74
N SER A 37 31.46 28.12 -17.27
CA SER A 37 31.14 28.02 -15.85
C SER A 37 30.71 26.58 -15.55
N ASP A 38 31.61 25.89 -14.86
CA ASP A 38 31.43 24.82 -13.87
C ASP A 38 30.49 23.62 -14.16
N PRO A 39 30.97 22.37 -13.98
CA PRO A 39 30.11 21.19 -13.97
C PRO A 39 29.64 20.92 -12.54
N VAL A 40 28.57 21.59 -12.09
CA VAL A 40 27.88 21.17 -10.87
C VAL A 40 26.39 21.45 -11.02
N GLU A 41 25.62 20.43 -11.36
CA GLU A 41 24.48 20.08 -10.52
C GLU A 41 24.13 18.62 -10.71
N ASN A 42 24.17 17.87 -9.62
CA ASN A 42 23.64 16.52 -9.52
C ASN A 42 22.22 16.51 -10.08
N SER A 43 22.04 15.97 -11.29
CA SER A 43 20.74 15.46 -11.69
C SER A 43 20.43 14.33 -10.71
N LYS A 44 19.64 14.67 -9.68
CA LYS A 44 18.98 13.69 -8.84
C LYS A 44 18.03 12.98 -9.80
N VAL A 45 18.52 11.90 -10.43
CA VAL A 45 17.75 11.11 -11.39
C VAL A 45 16.48 10.73 -10.66
N GLU A 46 15.38 11.38 -11.04
CA GLU A 46 14.08 11.11 -10.45
C GLU A 46 13.74 9.68 -10.87
N GLN A 47 13.91 8.77 -9.93
CA GLN A 47 13.70 7.35 -10.18
C GLN A 47 12.23 7.16 -10.57
N SER A 48 11.99 6.50 -11.70
CA SER A 48 10.64 6.31 -12.19
C SER A 48 9.84 5.40 -11.22
N ARG A 49 8.51 5.53 -11.25
CA ARG A 49 7.64 4.67 -10.42
C ARG A 49 7.79 3.19 -10.77
N GLU A 50 7.99 2.89 -12.05
CA GLU A 50 8.26 1.54 -12.54
C GLU A 50 9.58 1.00 -11.98
N ASP A 51 10.65 1.80 -11.95
CA ASP A 51 11.94 1.39 -11.37
C ASP A 51 11.82 1.12 -9.87
N LEU A 52 11.03 1.93 -9.16
CA LEU A 52 10.77 1.74 -7.72
C LEU A 52 9.97 0.46 -7.45
N LEU A 53 8.92 0.20 -8.23
CA LEU A 53 8.18 -1.07 -8.13
C LEU A 53 9.09 -2.27 -8.41
N ASN A 54 9.90 -2.20 -9.47
CA ASN A 54 10.84 -3.27 -9.80
C ASN A 54 11.89 -3.48 -8.71
N GLN A 55 12.35 -2.42 -8.04
CA GLN A 55 13.22 -2.56 -6.87
C GLN A 55 12.51 -3.28 -5.72
N LEU A 56 11.27 -2.89 -5.39
CA LEU A 56 10.51 -3.51 -4.30
C LEU A 56 10.18 -4.98 -4.55
N VAL A 57 9.84 -5.36 -5.79
CA VAL A 57 9.59 -6.75 -6.19
C VAL A 57 10.83 -7.63 -5.95
N ASN A 58 12.01 -7.08 -6.23
CA ASN A 58 13.27 -7.80 -6.15
C ASN A 58 14.02 -7.61 -4.82
N GLN A 59 13.44 -6.85 -3.89
CA GLN A 59 14.07 -6.56 -2.61
C GLN A 59 14.10 -7.81 -1.73
N ASP A 60 15.25 -8.06 -1.13
CA ASP A 60 15.45 -9.19 -0.22
C ASP A 60 15.72 -8.70 1.20
N PHE A 61 15.23 -9.47 2.18
CA PHE A 61 15.31 -9.13 3.60
C PHE A 61 15.84 -10.33 4.38
N SER A 62 17.15 -10.39 4.53
CA SER A 62 17.84 -11.48 5.20
C SER A 62 18.30 -11.08 6.60
N ILE A 63 17.98 -11.90 7.60
CA ILE A 63 18.43 -11.71 8.99
C ILE A 63 19.75 -12.45 9.26
N GLN A 64 20.42 -12.09 10.36
CA GLN A 64 21.58 -12.84 10.83
C GLN A 64 21.15 -13.98 11.74
N GLY A 65 21.39 -15.22 11.31
CA GLY A 65 21.03 -16.43 12.05
C GLY A 65 19.62 -16.92 11.75
N GLU A 66 19.20 -17.95 12.46
CA GLU A 66 17.99 -18.73 12.14
C GLU A 66 16.71 -18.23 12.85
N ASN A 67 16.83 -17.34 13.84
CA ASN A 67 15.72 -16.90 14.67
C ASN A 67 15.59 -15.38 14.69
N LEU A 68 14.35 -14.89 14.59
CA LEU A 68 14.01 -13.48 14.83
C LEU A 68 14.36 -13.05 16.25
N ARG A 69 15.02 -11.90 16.37
CA ARG A 69 15.40 -11.26 17.62
C ARG A 69 15.12 -9.76 17.56
N GLU A 70 15.14 -9.10 18.70
CA GLU A 70 14.94 -7.63 18.79
C GLU A 70 15.94 -6.83 17.92
N ILE A 71 17.15 -7.36 17.70
CA ILE A 71 18.13 -6.72 16.80
C ILE A 71 17.65 -6.64 15.34
N ASP A 72 16.71 -7.51 14.96
CA ASP A 72 16.14 -7.57 13.62
C ASP A 72 14.91 -6.67 13.46
N ASP A 73 14.42 -6.03 14.54
CA ASP A 73 13.17 -5.24 14.55
C ASP A 73 13.12 -4.17 13.46
N LYS A 74 14.22 -3.45 13.25
CA LYS A 74 14.30 -2.45 12.17
C LYS A 74 14.08 -3.09 10.80
N MET A 75 14.68 -4.26 10.57
CA MET A 75 14.55 -4.98 9.30
C MET A 75 13.14 -5.54 9.11
N ILE A 76 12.50 -6.02 10.18
CA ILE A 76 11.10 -6.47 10.16
C ILE A 76 10.17 -5.31 9.79
N VAL A 77 10.38 -4.13 10.37
CA VAL A 77 9.62 -2.93 10.02
C VAL A 77 9.86 -2.51 8.58
N ASP A 78 11.11 -2.50 8.11
CA ASP A 78 11.45 -2.13 6.74
C ASP A 78 10.87 -3.13 5.71
N PHE A 79 10.83 -4.42 6.04
CA PHE A 79 10.15 -5.47 5.27
C PHE A 79 8.65 -5.19 5.13
N GLY A 80 7.97 -4.89 6.24
CA GLY A 80 6.54 -4.56 6.21
C GLY A 80 6.25 -3.29 5.40
N LYS A 81 7.09 -2.26 5.53
CA LYS A 81 6.97 -1.02 4.73
C LYS A 81 7.15 -1.27 3.24
N ALA A 82 8.13 -2.10 2.86
CA ALA A 82 8.37 -2.45 1.48
C ALA A 82 7.19 -3.21 0.87
N PHE A 83 6.61 -4.17 1.61
CA PHE A 83 5.39 -4.86 1.19
C PHE A 83 4.21 -3.90 0.98
N VAL A 84 3.93 -3.00 1.95
CA VAL A 84 2.82 -2.02 1.82
C VAL A 84 3.02 -1.11 0.61
N ASN A 85 4.22 -0.56 0.43
CA ASN A 85 4.53 0.28 -0.72
C ASN A 85 4.41 -0.50 -2.04
N LEU A 86 4.85 -1.76 -2.08
CA LEU A 86 4.74 -2.62 -3.26
C LEU A 86 3.27 -2.85 -3.62
N TYR A 87 2.46 -3.27 -2.65
CA TYR A 87 1.04 -3.53 -2.84
C TYR A 87 0.30 -2.28 -3.30
N ASN A 88 0.42 -1.16 -2.58
CA ASN A 88 -0.28 0.08 -2.93
C ASN A 88 0.22 0.68 -4.24
N GLY A 89 1.52 0.62 -4.50
CA GLY A 89 2.07 1.04 -5.77
C GLY A 89 1.52 0.22 -6.93
N ALA A 90 1.41 -1.10 -6.76
CA ALA A 90 0.83 -1.98 -7.77
C ALA A 90 -0.65 -1.68 -8.00
N VAL A 91 -1.44 -1.38 -6.96
CA VAL A 91 -2.83 -0.94 -7.09
C VAL A 91 -2.90 0.36 -7.91
N ALA A 92 -2.14 1.39 -7.49
CA ALA A 92 -2.16 2.71 -8.11
C ALA A 92 -1.74 2.70 -9.59
N GLU A 93 -0.74 1.88 -9.93
CA GLU A 93 -0.23 1.77 -11.30
C GLU A 93 -0.99 0.74 -12.15
N GLY A 94 -1.96 0.01 -11.56
CA GLY A 94 -2.67 -1.08 -12.24
C GLY A 94 -1.74 -2.20 -12.72
N LYS A 95 -0.64 -2.45 -11.99
CA LYS A 95 0.41 -3.39 -12.39
C LYS A 95 0.22 -4.73 -11.72
N LYS A 96 0.34 -5.80 -12.51
CA LYS A 96 0.53 -7.15 -11.97
C LYS A 96 1.99 -7.30 -11.55
N ILE A 97 2.23 -7.67 -10.30
CA ILE A 97 3.57 -7.90 -9.74
C ILE A 97 3.62 -9.24 -8.99
N SER A 98 4.82 -9.71 -8.66
CA SER A 98 5.01 -10.94 -7.88
C SER A 98 5.27 -10.62 -6.41
N PHE A 99 4.64 -11.37 -5.51
CA PHE A 99 4.88 -11.31 -4.07
C PHE A 99 5.72 -12.48 -3.53
N GLU A 100 6.29 -13.34 -4.39
CA GLU A 100 7.02 -14.56 -3.98
C GLU A 100 8.25 -14.27 -3.06
N LYS A 101 8.84 -13.08 -3.19
CA LYS A 101 9.91 -12.64 -2.28
C LYS A 101 9.40 -12.39 -0.85
N TYR A 102 8.15 -12.02 -0.69
CA TYR A 102 7.52 -11.72 0.59
C TYR A 102 6.75 -12.92 1.15
N ILE A 103 6.12 -13.75 0.31
CA ILE A 103 5.20 -14.81 0.73
C ILE A 103 5.64 -16.15 0.11
N SER A 104 5.91 -17.14 0.96
CA SER A 104 6.19 -18.53 0.53
C SER A 104 4.95 -19.42 0.54
N ASN A 105 3.99 -19.14 1.43
CA ASN A 105 2.77 -19.93 1.57
C ASN A 105 1.89 -19.78 0.31
N LYS A 106 1.59 -20.89 -0.36
CA LYS A 106 0.87 -20.89 -1.65
C LYS A 106 -0.56 -20.34 -1.54
N ASN A 107 -1.26 -20.61 -0.45
CA ASN A 107 -2.63 -20.15 -0.26
C ASN A 107 -2.65 -18.65 0.02
N LEU A 108 -1.77 -18.16 0.89
CA LEU A 108 -1.62 -16.72 1.16
C LEU A 108 -1.15 -15.96 -0.09
N LEU A 109 -0.23 -16.53 -0.88
CA LEU A 109 0.23 -15.93 -2.13
C LEU A 109 -0.94 -15.81 -3.12
N ARG A 110 -1.68 -16.91 -3.36
CA ARG A 110 -2.85 -16.92 -4.24
C ARG A 110 -3.93 -15.93 -3.79
N PHE A 111 -4.14 -15.83 -2.47
CA PHE A 111 -5.05 -14.85 -1.90
C PHE A 111 -4.57 -13.43 -2.17
N THR A 112 -3.30 -13.12 -1.90
CA THR A 112 -2.72 -11.78 -2.07
C THR A 112 -2.75 -11.34 -3.53
N ASP A 113 -2.47 -12.26 -4.47
CA ASP A 113 -2.59 -12.01 -5.91
C ASP A 113 -4.03 -11.66 -6.31
N LYS A 114 -5.01 -12.44 -5.82
CA LYS A 114 -6.43 -12.18 -6.11
C LYS A 114 -6.95 -10.92 -5.42
N MET A 115 -6.47 -10.64 -4.22
CA MET A 115 -6.75 -9.41 -3.47
C MET A 115 -6.26 -8.18 -4.25
N LEU A 116 -5.04 -8.22 -4.80
CA LEU A 116 -4.49 -7.16 -5.66
C LEU A 116 -5.37 -6.94 -6.90
N GLU A 117 -5.68 -8.02 -7.63
CA GLU A 117 -6.49 -7.97 -8.84
C GLU A 117 -7.86 -7.34 -8.59
N LEU A 118 -8.57 -7.81 -7.56
CA LEU A 118 -9.90 -7.31 -7.24
C LEU A 118 -9.86 -5.87 -6.70
N THR A 119 -8.82 -5.50 -5.95
CA THR A 119 -8.62 -4.12 -5.48
C THR A 119 -8.37 -3.16 -6.65
N GLN A 120 -7.55 -3.56 -7.63
CA GLN A 120 -7.34 -2.80 -8.88
C GLN A 120 -8.65 -2.64 -9.65
N LYS A 121 -9.48 -3.68 -9.72
CA LYS A 121 -10.80 -3.60 -10.35
C LYS A 121 -11.73 -2.64 -9.60
N GLN A 122 -11.75 -2.65 -8.27
CA GLN A 122 -12.49 -1.67 -7.47
C GLN A 122 -12.03 -0.24 -7.74
N GLU A 123 -10.72 -0.02 -7.81
CA GLU A 123 -10.10 1.28 -8.08
C GLU A 123 -10.53 1.82 -9.45
N LEU A 124 -10.44 0.99 -10.49
CA LEU A 124 -10.87 1.35 -11.86
C LEU A 124 -12.37 1.69 -11.95
N GLN A 125 -13.20 1.11 -11.08
CA GLN A 125 -14.64 1.39 -11.01
C GLN A 125 -14.98 2.61 -10.13
N GLY A 126 -13.98 3.25 -9.50
CA GLY A 126 -14.21 4.34 -8.54
C GLY A 126 -14.98 3.90 -7.29
N ARG A 127 -14.91 2.61 -6.94
CA ARG A 127 -15.59 2.01 -5.78
C ARG A 127 -14.69 1.96 -4.54
N ASN A 128 -13.51 2.54 -4.60
CA ASN A 128 -12.60 2.69 -3.47
C ASN A 128 -12.68 4.11 -2.91
N PHE A 129 -12.66 4.24 -1.59
CA PHE A 129 -12.63 5.54 -0.90
C PHE A 129 -11.23 5.90 -0.40
N VAL A 130 -10.22 5.16 -0.86
CA VAL A 130 -8.85 5.19 -0.38
C VAL A 130 -7.94 5.48 -1.56
N ASN A 131 -7.02 6.41 -1.37
CA ASN A 131 -5.97 6.70 -2.33
C ASN A 131 -4.81 5.71 -2.15
N TYR A 132 -4.39 5.08 -3.25
CA TYR A 132 -3.24 4.19 -3.27
C TYR A 132 -2.02 4.89 -3.86
N GLY A 133 -0.84 4.58 -3.32
CA GLY A 133 0.41 5.13 -3.85
C GLY A 133 1.65 4.38 -3.40
N LEU A 134 2.74 4.63 -4.11
CA LEU A 134 4.01 3.90 -3.98
C LEU A 134 4.89 4.36 -2.80
N LYS A 135 4.68 5.58 -2.30
CA LYS A 135 5.50 6.21 -1.24
C LYS A 135 4.61 6.62 -0.07
N ASN A 136 4.17 5.63 0.70
CA ASN A 136 3.29 5.86 1.85
C ASN A 136 4.08 6.50 3.00
N GLU A 137 3.40 7.36 3.76
CA GLU A 137 3.91 7.94 5.00
C GLU A 137 3.60 6.99 6.16
N PHE A 138 4.62 6.40 6.76
CA PHE A 138 4.44 5.43 7.83
C PHE A 138 4.44 6.10 9.20
N LYS A 139 3.45 5.76 10.02
CA LYS A 139 3.37 6.16 11.43
C LYS A 139 4.15 5.16 12.29
N GLN A 140 4.11 5.33 13.61
CA GLN A 140 4.80 4.44 14.53
C GLN A 140 4.24 3.01 14.40
N ALA A 141 5.12 2.07 14.05
CA ALA A 141 4.79 0.66 14.02
C ALA A 141 4.63 0.10 15.44
N LYS A 142 3.71 -0.86 15.62
CA LYS A 142 3.68 -1.71 16.81
C LYS A 142 4.23 -3.07 16.42
N LEU A 143 5.29 -3.48 17.10
CA LEU A 143 5.97 -4.73 16.84
C LEU A 143 5.92 -5.58 18.11
N GLN A 144 5.58 -6.86 17.97
CA GLN A 144 5.54 -7.79 19.08
C GLN A 144 6.06 -9.16 18.64
N HIS A 145 7.08 -9.67 19.34
CA HIS A 145 7.50 -11.07 19.22
C HIS A 145 6.48 -11.95 19.98
N ILE A 146 5.79 -12.85 19.29
CA ILE A 146 4.67 -13.63 19.86
C ILE A 146 4.94 -15.14 19.94
N GLY A 147 6.10 -15.59 19.47
CA GLY A 147 6.54 -16.98 19.57
C GLY A 147 7.96 -17.14 19.05
N ASP A 148 8.45 -18.38 19.06
CA ASP A 148 9.74 -18.71 18.48
C ASP A 148 9.71 -18.36 17.00
N ASN A 149 10.52 -17.37 16.61
CA ASN A 149 10.69 -16.95 15.23
C ASN A 149 9.41 -16.38 14.56
N ILE A 150 8.47 -15.85 15.34
CA ILE A 150 7.25 -15.20 14.84
C ILE A 150 7.08 -13.81 15.43
N CYS A 151 6.87 -12.83 14.56
CA CYS A 151 6.67 -11.44 14.90
C CYS A 151 5.35 -10.91 14.33
N TYR A 152 4.54 -10.29 15.18
CA TYR A 152 3.40 -9.48 14.79
C TYR A 152 3.86 -8.04 14.52
N LEU A 153 3.42 -7.48 13.39
CA LEU A 153 3.65 -6.10 13.00
C LEU A 153 2.31 -5.44 12.66
N GLU A 154 1.95 -4.39 13.40
CA GLU A 154 0.91 -3.44 13.01
C GLU A 154 1.58 -2.18 12.47
N LEU A 155 1.27 -1.85 11.22
CA LEU A 155 1.89 -0.77 10.48
C LEU A 155 0.81 0.21 10.00
N PRO A 156 0.52 1.27 10.76
CA PRO A 156 -0.31 2.37 10.30
C PRO A 156 0.44 3.24 9.31
N PHE A 157 -0.23 3.66 8.24
CA PHE A 157 0.36 4.50 7.20
C PHE A 157 -0.71 5.37 6.54
N GLU A 158 -0.25 6.34 5.75
CA GLU A 158 -1.12 7.30 5.07
C GLU A 158 -0.61 7.56 3.65
N PHE A 159 -1.54 7.80 2.74
CA PHE A 159 -1.23 8.32 1.42
C PHE A 159 -2.29 9.34 1.00
N GLU A 160 -1.87 10.58 0.73
CA GLU A 160 -2.74 11.67 0.28
C GLU A 160 -4.04 11.79 1.13
N GLY A 161 -3.89 11.79 2.46
CA GLY A 161 -4.99 11.90 3.42
C GLY A 161 -5.79 10.62 3.67
N SER A 162 -5.48 9.52 2.98
CA SER A 162 -6.10 8.22 3.22
C SER A 162 -5.30 7.43 4.26
N GLU A 163 -5.83 7.35 5.47
CA GLU A 163 -5.23 6.55 6.56
C GLU A 163 -5.61 5.08 6.44
N MET A 164 -4.61 4.21 6.60
CA MET A 164 -4.74 2.77 6.50
C MET A 164 -3.88 2.08 7.55
N ILE A 165 -4.17 0.80 7.82
CA ILE A 165 -3.37 -0.04 8.69
C ILE A 165 -3.16 -1.37 7.98
N CYS A 166 -1.92 -1.84 7.92
CA CYS A 166 -1.63 -3.23 7.58
C CYS A 166 -1.15 -3.96 8.83
N LYS A 167 -1.74 -5.12 9.11
CA LYS A 167 -1.31 -6.04 10.16
C LYS A 167 -0.67 -7.24 9.50
N MET A 168 0.44 -7.71 10.05
CA MET A 168 1.23 -8.78 9.44
C MET A 168 1.69 -9.75 10.53
N LEU A 169 1.76 -11.02 10.13
CA LEU A 169 2.50 -12.04 10.85
C LEU A 169 3.71 -12.44 10.01
N ILE A 170 4.89 -12.28 10.61
CA ILE A 170 6.18 -12.40 9.93
C ILE A 170 7.00 -13.50 10.60
N THR A 171 7.66 -14.32 9.80
CA THR A 171 8.62 -15.33 10.25
C THR A 171 9.93 -15.23 9.47
N THR A 172 10.89 -16.09 9.76
CA THR A 172 12.06 -16.32 8.90
C THR A 172 12.05 -17.72 8.31
N GLU A 173 12.36 -17.82 7.02
CA GLU A 173 12.56 -19.08 6.30
C GLU A 173 13.90 -19.02 5.58
N ASN A 174 14.81 -19.95 5.88
CA ASN A 174 16.18 -19.94 5.34
C ASN A 174 16.87 -18.57 5.52
N ASN A 175 16.70 -17.96 6.69
CA ASN A 175 17.21 -16.64 7.08
C ASN A 175 16.59 -15.46 6.30
N HIS A 176 15.48 -15.66 5.57
CA HIS A 176 14.76 -14.59 4.87
C HIS A 176 13.41 -14.33 5.52
N LEU A 177 13.07 -13.06 5.70
CA LEU A 177 11.76 -12.67 6.22
C LEU A 177 10.64 -13.08 5.28
N LYS A 178 9.57 -13.64 5.84
CA LYS A 178 8.37 -14.06 5.11
C LYS A 178 7.11 -13.67 5.84
N LEU A 179 6.11 -13.25 5.08
CA LEU A 179 4.73 -13.12 5.52
C LEU A 179 4.09 -14.51 5.58
N ILE A 180 3.51 -14.81 6.73
CA ILE A 180 2.71 -16.01 6.96
C ILE A 180 1.24 -15.69 7.24
N ASP A 181 0.92 -14.43 7.52
CA ASP A 181 -0.44 -13.92 7.56
C ASP A 181 -0.45 -12.39 7.34
N LEU A 182 -1.55 -11.85 6.83
CA LEU A 182 -1.75 -10.41 6.71
C LEU A 182 -3.22 -10.03 6.82
N TYR A 183 -3.46 -8.80 7.27
CA TYR A 183 -4.75 -8.13 7.20
C TYR A 183 -4.57 -6.68 6.76
N TYR A 184 -5.30 -6.28 5.73
CA TYR A 184 -5.32 -4.96 5.11
C TYR A 184 -6.57 -4.20 5.56
N GLY A 185 -6.36 -3.23 6.45
CA GLY A 185 -7.39 -2.54 7.23
C GLY A 185 -8.24 -1.52 6.47
N ILE A 186 -8.88 -1.97 5.40
CA ILE A 186 -9.87 -1.19 4.64
C ILE A 186 -11.24 -1.81 4.90
N LYS A 187 -12.13 -1.05 5.55
CA LYS A 187 -13.45 -1.52 6.01
C LYS A 187 -14.26 -2.21 4.90
N ASP A 188 -14.26 -1.64 3.71
CA ASP A 188 -14.99 -2.16 2.54
C ASP A 188 -14.02 -2.75 1.48
N GLY A 189 -12.81 -3.11 1.92
CA GLY A 189 -11.78 -3.71 1.07
C GLY A 189 -11.99 -5.21 0.87
N VAL A 190 -11.38 -5.72 -0.20
CA VAL A 190 -11.43 -7.15 -0.58
C VAL A 190 -11.05 -8.07 0.58
N ASP A 191 -10.00 -7.71 1.33
CA ASP A 191 -9.55 -8.51 2.47
C ASP A 191 -10.61 -8.61 3.57
N THR A 192 -11.13 -7.46 4.03
CA THR A 192 -12.18 -7.44 5.05
C THR A 192 -13.41 -8.25 4.65
N TYR A 193 -13.77 -8.23 3.37
CA TYR A 193 -14.86 -9.04 2.84
C TYR A 193 -14.56 -10.54 2.95
N ALA A 194 -13.38 -10.96 2.49
CA ALA A 194 -13.03 -12.38 2.37
C ALA A 194 -12.62 -13.00 3.72
N THR A 195 -11.72 -12.34 4.46
CA THR A 195 -11.12 -12.87 5.70
C THR A 195 -11.86 -12.42 6.97
N GLY A 196 -12.70 -11.38 6.87
CA GLY A 196 -13.58 -10.90 7.93
C GLY A 196 -13.16 -9.56 8.56
N HIS A 197 -14.07 -8.95 9.32
CA HIS A 197 -13.84 -7.66 10.00
C HIS A 197 -12.72 -7.77 11.06
N PRO A 198 -11.87 -6.75 11.25
CA PRO A 198 -10.72 -6.80 12.17
C PRO A 198 -11.11 -6.89 13.64
N ALA A 199 -12.39 -6.65 13.96
CA ALA A 199 -12.94 -6.89 15.29
C ALA A 199 -13.18 -8.39 15.59
N GLY A 200 -13.24 -9.23 14.55
CA GLY A 200 -13.40 -10.69 14.65
C GLY A 200 -12.23 -11.49 14.07
N ARG A 201 -11.34 -10.86 13.29
CA ARG A 201 -10.14 -11.48 12.71
C ARG A 201 -8.89 -11.07 13.46
N GLU A 202 -8.31 -12.01 14.21
CA GLU A 202 -7.03 -11.84 14.91
C GLU A 202 -5.87 -12.35 14.07
N ILE A 203 -4.76 -11.61 14.01
CA ILE A 203 -3.53 -11.97 13.27
C ILE A 203 -2.52 -12.57 14.25
N ASN A 204 -2.77 -13.81 14.67
CA ASN A 204 -1.95 -14.52 15.65
C ASN A 204 -1.84 -16.04 15.39
N ASN A 205 -2.51 -16.57 14.37
CA ASN A 205 -2.46 -17.98 14.02
C ASN A 205 -1.52 -18.21 12.81
N PRO A 206 -0.29 -18.73 13.02
CA PRO A 206 0.67 -18.93 11.94
C PRO A 206 0.26 -20.00 10.92
N ASN A 207 -0.67 -20.88 11.28
CA ASN A 207 -1.11 -22.01 10.45
C ASN A 207 -2.48 -21.78 9.82
N LEU A 208 -3.02 -20.56 9.86
CA LEU A 208 -4.37 -20.30 9.37
C LEU A 208 -4.52 -20.63 7.87
N TRP A 209 -3.51 -20.28 7.07
CA TRP A 209 -3.48 -20.54 5.63
C TRP A 209 -3.24 -22.01 5.26
N GLU A 210 -2.99 -22.88 6.25
CA GLU A 210 -2.96 -24.35 6.10
C GLU A 210 -4.31 -25.00 6.43
N ASN A 211 -5.26 -24.24 7.00
CA ASN A 211 -6.61 -24.74 7.26
C ASN A 211 -7.44 -24.71 5.98
N GLU A 212 -7.55 -25.86 5.29
CA GLU A 212 -8.25 -25.98 4.01
C GLU A 212 -9.71 -25.52 4.07
N GLU A 213 -10.44 -25.82 5.14
CA GLU A 213 -11.84 -25.40 5.29
C GLU A 213 -11.95 -23.88 5.33
N TRP A 214 -11.10 -23.23 6.14
CA TRP A 214 -11.06 -21.78 6.23
C TRP A 214 -10.62 -21.14 4.90
N VAL A 215 -9.57 -21.68 4.28
CA VAL A 215 -9.05 -21.20 2.99
C VAL A 215 -10.13 -21.29 1.91
N ASN A 216 -10.84 -22.42 1.80
CA ASN A 216 -11.94 -22.57 0.84
C ASN A 216 -13.02 -21.51 1.07
N GLY A 217 -13.43 -21.29 2.33
CA GLY A 217 -14.40 -20.24 2.66
C GLY A 217 -13.94 -18.82 2.34
N VAL A 218 -12.63 -18.54 2.36
CA VAL A 218 -12.07 -17.26 1.89
C VAL A 218 -12.20 -17.13 0.38
N PHE A 219 -11.87 -18.19 -0.38
CA PHE A 219 -11.95 -18.15 -1.85
C PHE A 219 -13.39 -18.11 -2.37
N ASP A 220 -14.33 -18.82 -1.74
CA ASP A 220 -15.77 -18.72 -2.05
C ASP A 220 -16.27 -17.27 -1.95
N LYS A 221 -15.81 -16.54 -0.92
CA LYS A 221 -16.15 -15.12 -0.76
C LYS A 221 -15.46 -14.23 -1.80
N LEU A 222 -14.23 -14.54 -2.21
CA LEU A 222 -13.56 -13.79 -3.28
C LEU A 222 -14.31 -13.93 -4.61
N GLU A 223 -14.82 -15.13 -4.91
CA GLU A 223 -15.67 -15.38 -6.08
C GLU A 223 -16.97 -14.58 -5.99
N GLU A 224 -17.69 -14.66 -4.86
CA GLU A 224 -18.91 -13.87 -4.64
C GLU A 224 -18.65 -12.36 -4.78
N PHE A 225 -17.51 -11.88 -4.27
CA PHE A 225 -17.10 -10.48 -4.38
C PHE A 225 -16.85 -10.09 -5.84
N GLU A 226 -16.15 -10.93 -6.60
CA GLU A 226 -15.87 -10.71 -8.01
C GLU A 226 -17.15 -10.65 -8.86
N GLU A 227 -18.10 -11.54 -8.59
CA GLU A 227 -19.42 -11.56 -9.24
C GLU A 227 -20.17 -10.25 -9.00
N LYS A 228 -20.21 -9.76 -7.75
CA LYS A 228 -20.84 -8.47 -7.39
C LYS A 228 -20.20 -7.25 -8.07
N MET A 229 -18.97 -7.37 -8.54
CA MET A 229 -18.30 -6.31 -9.31
C MET A 229 -18.53 -6.41 -10.83
N GLY A 230 -18.96 -7.58 -11.33
CA GLY A 230 -19.23 -7.84 -12.75
C GLY A 230 -20.69 -7.68 -13.18
N SER A 231 -21.61 -7.65 -12.22
CA SER A 231 -23.04 -7.30 -12.38
C SER A 231 -23.29 -5.79 -12.25
#